data_AF-A0A2V6X330-F1
#
_entry.id   AF-A0A2V6X330-F1
#
_cell.length_a   1.000
_cell.length_b   1.000
_cell.length_c   1.000
_cell.angle_alpha   90.00
_cell.angle_beta   90.00
_cell.angle_gamma   90.00
#
_symmetry.space_group_name_H-M   'P 1'
#
loop_
_entity.id
_entity.type
_entity.pdbx_description
1 polymer ?
#
loop_
_entity_poly.entity_id
_entity_poly.type
_entity_poly.pdbx_seq_one_letter_code
_entity_poly.pdbx_strand_id
1 'polypeptide(L)' 'MRREITITGSMIYQDEFGEALRLVASGAVRTQPLITHRFGLDRIGDAFAAHAEPASIKVALDL' A
#
# COMPACT_ATOMS: atom_id res chain seq x y z
N MET A 1 -34.03 11.11 18.00
CA MET A 1 -32.64 11.33 18.44
C MET A 1 -31.82 11.74 17.23
N ARG A 2 -31.05 12.83 17.28
CA ARG A 2 -30.09 13.21 16.23
C ARG A 2 -28.75 12.55 16.56
N ARG A 3 -28.08 11.96 15.57
CA ARG A 3 -26.74 11.39 15.73
C ARG A 3 -25.73 12.42 15.23
N GLU A 4 -24.91 12.94 16.13
CA GLU A 4 -23.88 13.95 15.87
C GLU A 4 -22.63 13.30 15.26
N ILE A 5 -22.80 12.60 14.14
CA ILE A 5 -21.70 11.88 13.47
C ILE A 5 -21.08 12.77 12.40
N THR A 6 -19.75 12.81 12.36
CA THR A 6 -18.98 13.44 11.28
C THR A 6 -18.55 12.39 10.26
N ILE A 7 -18.76 12.68 8.98
CA ILE A 7 -18.26 11.88 7.86
C ILE A 7 -17.26 12.73 7.09
N THR A 8 -16.05 12.21 6.90
CA THR A 8 -14.97 12.89 6.17
C THR A 8 -14.47 11.98 5.06
N GLY A 9 -14.43 12.49 3.82
CA GLY A 9 -13.79 11.82 2.70
C GLY A 9 -12.28 12.08 2.70
N SER A 10 -11.51 11.11 2.21
CA SER A 10 -10.07 11.24 1.98
C SER A 10 -9.75 10.72 0.58
N MET A 11 -8.95 11.47 -0.18
CA MET A 11 -8.53 11.11 -1.51
C MET A 11 -7.06 11.44 -1.65
N ILE A 12 -6.26 10.43 -2.00
CA ILE A 12 -4.81 10.52 -2.23
C ILE A 12 -4.05 11.26 -1.10
N TYR A 13 -2.87 11.80 -1.41
CA TYR A 13 -2.03 12.63 -0.54
C TYR A 13 -1.71 13.94 -1.27
N GLN A 14 -1.40 15.00 -0.52
CA GLN A 14 -0.94 16.28 -1.05
C GLN A 14 0.50 16.54 -0.56
N ASP A 15 0.67 16.74 0.75
CA ASP A 15 1.93 17.15 1.37
C ASP A 15 2.50 16.09 2.34
N GLU A 16 1.77 15.00 2.59
CA GLU A 16 2.06 14.02 3.64
C GLU A 16 3.16 13.02 3.28
N PHE A 17 3.62 13.01 2.01
CA PHE A 17 4.59 12.02 1.53
C PHE A 17 5.93 12.08 2.28
N GLY A 18 6.41 13.29 2.60
CA GLY A 18 7.65 13.48 3.36
C GLY A 18 7.57 12.88 4.77
N GLU A 19 6.42 13.04 5.42
CA GLU A 19 6.17 12.46 6.75
C GLU A 19 6.06 10.94 6.69
N ALA A 20 5.39 10.39 5.67
CA ALA A 20 5.32 8.95 5.46
C ALA A 20 6.72 8.32 5.30
N LEU A 21 7.61 8.97 4.52
CA LEU A 21 9.00 8.53 4.39
C LEU A 21 9.76 8.58 5.71
N ARG A 22 9.58 9.63 6.52
CA ARG A 22 10.21 9.76 7.84
C ARG A 22 9.78 8.63 8.78
N LEU A 23 8.50 8.24 8.75
CA LEU A 23 7.98 7.12 9.53
C LEU A 23 8.58 5.77 9.10
N VAL A 24 8.76 5.56 7.81
CA VAL A 24 9.42 4.35 7.29
C VAL A 24 10.90 4.35 7.63
N ALA A 25 11.61 5.46 7.41
CA ALA A 25 13.04 5.58 7.67
C ALA A 25 13.39 5.41 9.16
N SER A 26 12.55 5.90 10.06
CA SER A 26 12.73 5.72 11.51
C SER A 26 12.38 4.31 12.00
N GLY A 27 11.78 3.46 11.15
CA GLY A 27 11.30 2.13 11.53
C GLY A 27 10.02 2.13 12.36
N ALA A 28 9.43 3.31 12.65
CA ALA A 28 8.14 3.44 13.31
C ALA A 28 7.02 2.78 12.49
N VAL A 29 7.14 2.78 11.16
CA VAL A 29 6.26 2.04 10.25
C VAL A 29 7.09 1.07 9.41
N ARG A 30 6.79 -0.23 9.51
CA ARG A 30 7.47 -1.28 8.75
C ARG A 30 6.61 -1.71 7.56
N THR A 31 6.97 -1.26 6.36
CA THR A 31 6.22 -1.56 5.12
C THR A 31 6.64 -2.87 4.46
N GLN A 32 7.86 -3.36 4.72
CA GLN A 32 8.38 -4.59 4.09
C GLN A 32 7.45 -5.81 4.22
N PRO A 33 6.81 -6.08 5.37
CA PRO A 33 5.89 -7.23 5.50
C PRO A 33 4.62 -7.14 4.64
N LEU A 34 4.28 -5.96 4.11
CA LEU A 34 3.13 -5.81 3.22
C LEU A 34 3.41 -6.39 1.82
N ILE A 35 4.68 -6.56 1.45
CA ILE A 35 5.08 -7.10 0.16
C ILE A 35 4.94 -8.63 0.22
N THR A 36 3.78 -9.12 -0.25
CA THR A 36 3.45 -10.54 -0.29
C THR A 36 4.04 -11.26 -1.49
N HIS A 37 4.23 -10.56 -2.61
CA HIS A 37 4.74 -11.15 -3.85
C HIS A 37 5.75 -10.23 -4.54
N ARG A 38 6.73 -10.84 -5.20
CA ARG A 38 7.72 -10.18 -6.06
C ARG A 38 7.85 -10.93 -7.37
N PHE A 39 7.87 -10.18 -8.46
CA PHE A 39 8.05 -10.72 -9.80
C PHE A 39 9.05 -9.86 -10.57
N GLY A 40 9.76 -10.47 -11.52
CA GLY A 40 10.46 -9.71 -12.55
C GLY A 40 9.47 -9.08 -13.53
N LEU A 41 9.89 -8.02 -14.22
CA LEU A 41 9.05 -7.33 -15.21
C LEU A 41 8.60 -8.26 -16.36
N ASP A 42 9.40 -9.25 -16.71
CA ASP A 42 9.10 -10.30 -17.69
C ASP A 42 7.87 -11.15 -17.31
N ARG A 43 7.49 -11.16 -16.03
CA ARG A 43 6.35 -11.90 -15.48
C ARG A 43 5.20 -11.00 -15.04
N ILE A 44 5.05 -9.82 -15.64
CA ILE A 44 4.00 -8.86 -15.26
C ILE A 44 2.58 -9.47 -15.33
N GLY A 45 2.32 -10.42 -16.25
CA GLY A 45 1.04 -11.13 -16.33
C GLY A 45 0.74 -11.93 -15.05
N ASP A 46 1.73 -12.67 -14.56
CA ASP A 46 1.61 -13.44 -13.30
C ASP A 46 1.45 -12.51 -12.10
N ALA A 47 2.11 -11.34 -12.12
CA ALA A 47 1.99 -10.33 -11.08
C ALA A 47 0.54 -9.80 -10.96
N PHE A 48 -0.15 -9.58 -12.08
CA PHE A 48 -1.56 -9.18 -12.08
C PHE A 48 -2.47 -10.32 -11.61
N ALA A 49 -2.22 -11.56 -12.01
CA ALA A 49 -2.98 -12.71 -11.53
C ALA A 49 -2.87 -12.85 -10.00
N ALA A 50 -1.65 -12.78 -9.46
CA ALA A 50 -1.40 -12.81 -8.02
C ALA A 50 -2.04 -11.62 -7.27
N HIS A 51 -2.10 -10.44 -7.89
CA HIS A 51 -2.72 -9.26 -7.28
C HIS A 51 -4.21 -9.46 -6.96
N ALA A 52 -4.91 -10.28 -7.76
CA ALA A 52 -6.33 -10.58 -7.57
C ALA A 52 -6.60 -11.67 -6.50
N GLU A 53 -5.56 -12.33 -5.99
CA GLU A 53 -5.72 -13.41 -5.01
C GLU A 53 -6.05 -12.87 -3.61
N PRO A 54 -6.93 -13.55 -2.83
CA PRO A 54 -7.30 -13.11 -1.49
C PRO A 54 -6.13 -13.00 -0.48
N ALA A 55 -5.04 -13.72 -0.73
CA ALA A 55 -3.84 -13.70 0.12
C ALA A 55 -2.89 -12.53 -0.20
N SER A 56 -3.12 -11.79 -1.29
CA SER A 56 -2.26 -10.69 -1.73
C SER A 56 -2.53 -9.41 -0.94
N ILE A 57 -1.47 -8.76 -0.48
CA ILE A 57 -1.52 -7.42 0.13
C ILE A 57 -0.90 -6.40 -0.84
N LYS A 58 0.39 -6.60 -1.18
CA LYS A 58 1.12 -5.81 -2.17
C LYS A 58 1.96 -6.73 -3.05
N VAL A 59 1.84 -6.55 -4.35
CA VAL A 59 2.72 -7.13 -5.37
C VAL A 59 3.71 -6.07 -5.80
N ALA A 60 5.00 -6.41 -5.82
CA ALA A 60 6.08 -5.55 -6.30
C ALA A 60 6.75 -6.13 -7.55
N LEU A 61 7.22 -5.26 -8.44
CA LEU A 61 8.03 -5.64 -9.59
C LEU A 61 9.48 -5.25 -9.32
N ASP A 62 10.38 -6.19 -9.53
CA ASP A 62 11.82 -5.95 -9.51
C ASP A 62 12.29 -5.65 -10.95
N LEU A 63 13.19 -4.67 -11.10
CA LEU A 63 13.75 -4.22 -12.37
C LEU A 63 15.04 -4.98 -12.73
#